data_AF-A0A423UW01-F1
#
_entry.id   AF-A0A423UW01-F1
#
_cell.length_a   1.000
_cell.length_b   1.000
_cell.length_c   1.000
_cell.angle_alpha   90.00
_cell.angle_beta   90.00
_cell.angle_gamma   90.00
#
_symmetry.space_group_name_H-M   'P 1'
#
loop_
_entity.id
_entity.type
_entity.pdbx_description
1 polymer ?
#
loop_
_entity_poly.entity_id
_entity_poly.type
_entity_poly.pdbx_seq_one_letter_code
_entity_poly.pdbx_strand_id
1 'polypeptide(L)'
;RPLPQPGALTPELDRAATALLSDLRRHAPQFTLSEGDIRHLAPAVATWLERDAHPDTIRRTLTDDLPQPLRHPVKLLKHRLTALLPPPLPGACDLVAPARPRVAVTPFQTCADCDRAFRSADPGCCRDCRETRAHRGEDVRAAA
;
A
#
# COMPACT_ATOMS: atom_id res chain seq x y z
N ARG A 1 -14.49 24.41 7.21
CA ARG A 1 -13.65 23.19 7.33
C ARG A 1 -12.19 23.62 7.48
N PRO A 2 -11.46 23.12 8.48
CA PRO A 2 -10.02 23.31 8.56
C PRO A 2 -9.36 22.66 7.33
N LEU A 3 -8.21 23.19 6.92
CA LEU A 3 -7.43 22.59 5.84
C LEU A 3 -6.82 21.27 6.33
N PRO A 4 -6.70 20.25 5.45
CA PRO A 4 -5.94 19.06 5.78
C PRO A 4 -4.49 19.44 6.08
N GLN A 5 -3.93 18.82 7.11
CA GLN A 5 -2.53 18.94 7.47
C GLN A 5 -1.86 17.58 7.30
N PRO A 6 -0.62 17.54 6.81
CA PRO A 6 0.12 16.30 6.65
C PRO A 6 0.53 15.78 8.04
N GLY A 7 0.78 14.47 8.13
CA GLY A 7 1.32 13.86 9.34
C GLY A 7 2.72 14.37 9.67
N ALA A 8 3.54 14.60 8.63
CA ALA A 8 4.84 15.25 8.76
C ALA A 8 5.05 16.30 7.64
N LEU A 9 5.00 17.59 7.99
CA LEU A 9 5.33 18.66 7.05
C LEU A 9 6.86 18.82 6.95
N THR A 10 7.50 18.06 6.06
CA THR A 10 8.93 18.22 5.79
C THR A 10 9.20 19.50 4.99
N PRO A 11 10.38 20.12 5.12
CA PRO A 11 10.75 21.29 4.33
C PRO A 11 10.84 20.99 2.83
N GLU A 12 11.03 19.73 2.40
CA GLU A 12 10.90 19.38 0.98
C GLU A 12 9.44 19.43 0.51
N LEU A 13 8.51 18.87 1.28
CA LEU A 13 7.08 18.87 0.95
C LEU A 13 6.51 20.28 0.89
N ASP A 14 6.88 21.14 1.85
CA ASP A 14 6.43 22.53 1.87
C ASP A 14 6.97 23.33 0.65
N ARG A 15 8.24 23.13 0.29
CA ARG A 15 8.84 23.73 -0.92
C ARG A 15 8.16 23.24 -2.19
N ALA A 16 7.90 21.94 -2.31
CA ALA A 16 7.20 21.35 -3.46
C ALA A 16 5.76 21.86 -3.58
N ALA A 17 5.04 21.95 -2.46
CA ALA A 17 3.68 22.50 -2.40
C ALA A 17 3.64 23.97 -2.82
N THR A 18 4.55 24.78 -2.29
CA THR A 18 4.67 26.21 -2.62
C THR A 18 5.02 26.41 -4.10
N ALA A 19 5.95 25.61 -4.65
CA ALA A 19 6.32 25.65 -6.06
C ALA A 19 5.13 25.28 -6.97
N LEU A 20 4.36 24.25 -6.61
CA LEU A 20 3.15 23.85 -7.36
C LEU A 20 2.08 24.96 -7.37
N LEU A 21 1.80 25.56 -6.21
CA LEU A 21 0.83 26.65 -6.11
C LEU A 21 1.28 27.90 -6.88
N SER A 22 2.58 28.19 -6.84
CA SER A 22 3.17 29.29 -7.61
C SER A 22 3.13 29.05 -9.12
N ASP A 23 3.23 27.79 -9.55
CA ASP A 23 3.13 27.39 -10.96
C ASP A 23 1.68 27.43 -11.49
N LEU A 24 0.68 27.29 -10.61
CA LEU A 24 -0.74 27.27 -10.97
C LEU A 24 -1.16 28.48 -11.83
N ARG A 25 -0.59 29.65 -11.56
CA ARG A 25 -0.85 30.90 -12.30
C ARG A 25 -0.53 30.80 -13.80
N ARG A 26 0.40 29.91 -14.20
CA ARG A 26 0.77 29.71 -15.61
C ARG A 26 -0.28 28.90 -16.37
N HIS A 27 -0.96 27.98 -15.69
CA HIS A 27 -1.94 27.08 -16.30
C HIS A 27 -3.37 27.62 -16.19
N ALA A 28 -3.65 28.44 -15.16
CA ALA A 28 -4.95 29.01 -14.92
C ALA A 28 -4.79 30.46 -14.39
N PRO A 29 -4.70 31.47 -15.28
CA PRO A 29 -4.45 32.86 -14.92
C PRO A 29 -5.53 33.48 -14.02
N GLN A 30 -6.72 32.88 -13.97
CA GLN A 30 -7.81 33.22 -13.06
C GLN A 30 -7.50 32.98 -11.57
N PHE A 31 -6.45 32.21 -11.25
CA PHE A 31 -5.98 32.02 -9.88
C PHE A 31 -4.91 33.04 -9.50
N THR A 32 -5.34 34.25 -9.17
CA THR A 32 -4.51 35.26 -8.53
C THR A 32 -4.42 34.99 -7.02
N LEU A 33 -3.39 34.26 -6.61
CA LEU A 33 -3.11 33.94 -5.20
C LEU A 33 -2.07 34.90 -4.63
N SER A 34 -2.32 35.41 -3.42
CA SER A 34 -1.31 36.15 -2.67
C SER A 34 -0.30 35.18 -2.02
N GLU A 35 0.86 35.69 -1.61
CA GLU A 35 1.84 34.88 -0.88
C GLU A 35 1.27 34.33 0.44
N GLY A 36 0.38 35.08 1.11
CA GLY A 36 -0.33 34.62 2.30
C GLY A 36 -1.25 33.45 2.00
N ASP A 37 -1.95 33.47 0.86
CA ASP A 37 -2.82 32.38 0.43
C ASP A 37 -2.02 31.13 0.08
N ILE A 38 -0.85 31.29 -0.56
CA ILE A 38 0.05 30.18 -0.86
C ILE A 38 0.52 29.51 0.43
N ARG A 39 1.02 30.29 1.40
CA ARG A 39 1.42 29.76 2.71
C ARG A 39 0.27 29.10 3.46
N HIS A 40 -0.95 29.61 3.32
CA HIS A 40 -2.13 29.01 3.93
C HIS A 40 -2.50 27.67 3.28
N LEU A 41 -2.37 27.56 1.95
CA LEU A 41 -2.76 26.36 1.18
C LEU A 41 -1.64 25.31 1.09
N ALA A 42 -0.38 25.68 1.30
CA ALA A 42 0.77 24.79 1.17
C ALA A 42 0.65 23.50 2.01
N PRO A 43 0.22 23.51 3.29
CA PRO A 43 0.04 22.28 4.06
C PRO A 43 -1.01 21.33 3.47
N ALA A 44 -2.07 21.89 2.88
CA ALA A 44 -3.10 21.07 2.26
C ALA A 44 -2.57 20.37 0.99
N VAL A 45 -1.77 21.06 0.18
CA VAL A 45 -1.11 20.45 -0.98
C VAL A 45 -0.03 19.46 -0.55
N ALA A 46 0.72 19.75 0.52
CA ALA A 46 1.68 18.81 1.11
C ALA A 46 0.99 17.51 1.55
N THR A 47 -0.24 17.57 2.07
CA THR A 47 -1.02 16.37 2.41
C THR A 47 -1.36 15.53 1.18
N TRP A 48 -1.59 16.16 0.02
CA TRP A 48 -1.81 15.43 -1.23
C TRP A 48 -0.52 14.74 -1.69
N LEU A 49 0.61 15.45 -1.61
CA LEU A 49 1.93 14.90 -1.94
C LEU A 49 2.34 13.75 -1.01
N GLU A 50 2.04 13.86 0.29
CA GLU A 50 2.25 12.80 1.30
C GLU A 50 1.43 11.54 0.99
N ARG A 51 0.31 11.67 0.28
CA ARG A 51 -0.54 10.55 -0.17
C ARG A 51 -0.20 10.07 -1.59
N ASP A 52 1.02 10.34 -2.05
CA ASP A 52 1.54 9.99 -3.38
C ASP A 52 0.71 10.57 -4.55
N ALA A 53 -0.02 11.67 -4.34
CA ALA A 53 -0.73 12.32 -5.42
C ALA A 53 0.24 13.05 -6.36
N HIS A 54 0.21 12.69 -7.65
CA HIS A 54 1.08 13.31 -8.65
C HIS A 54 0.80 14.83 -8.80
N PRO A 55 1.83 15.69 -8.94
CA PRO A 55 1.64 17.13 -9.13
C PRO A 55 0.71 17.53 -10.27
N ASP A 56 0.73 16.78 -11.38
CA ASP A 56 -0.18 17.01 -12.51
C ASP A 56 -1.65 16.69 -12.16
N THR A 57 -1.89 15.64 -11.37
CA THR A 57 -3.24 15.28 -10.91
C THR A 57 -3.78 16.33 -9.95
N ILE A 58 -2.94 16.84 -9.04
CA ILE A 58 -3.30 17.96 -8.17
C ILE A 58 -3.67 19.16 -9.03
N ARG A 59 -2.83 19.53 -10.00
CA ARG A 59 -3.11 20.65 -10.93
C ARG A 59 -4.45 20.48 -11.63
N ARG A 60 -4.67 19.35 -12.32
CA ARG A 60 -5.94 19.07 -13.02
C ARG A 60 -7.13 19.19 -12.07
N THR A 61 -7.05 18.57 -10.90
CA THR A 61 -8.13 18.63 -9.91
C THR A 61 -8.45 20.07 -9.46
N LEU A 62 -7.42 20.92 -9.35
CA LEU A 62 -7.61 22.34 -9.00
C LEU A 62 -8.10 23.19 -10.17
N THR A 63 -7.85 22.79 -11.42
CA THR A 63 -8.19 23.57 -12.62
C THR A 63 -9.40 23.06 -13.41
N ASP A 64 -9.87 21.83 -13.17
CA ASP A 64 -10.98 21.22 -13.91
C ASP A 64 -12.32 21.85 -13.49
N ASP A 65 -13.31 21.94 -14.38
CA ASP A 65 -14.68 22.41 -14.07
C ASP A 65 -14.77 23.70 -13.21
N LEU A 66 -14.09 24.76 -13.65
CA LEU A 66 -14.06 26.02 -12.89
C LEU A 66 -15.38 26.79 -13.02
N PRO A 67 -15.99 27.22 -11.91
CA PRO A 67 -17.20 28.03 -11.96
C PRO A 67 -16.88 29.40 -12.56
N GLN A 68 -17.65 29.81 -13.57
CA GLN A 68 -17.55 31.12 -14.20
C GLN A 68 -18.75 31.99 -13.77
N PRO A 69 -18.53 33.15 -13.11
CA PRO A 69 -17.25 33.79 -12.79
C PRO A 69 -16.61 33.28 -11.48
N LEU A 70 -15.28 33.19 -11.47
CA LEU A 70 -14.50 32.76 -10.31
C LEU A 70 -14.34 33.90 -9.28
N ARG A 71 -15.29 34.03 -8.35
CA ARG A 71 -15.28 35.12 -7.34
C ARG A 71 -14.32 34.90 -6.17
N HIS A 72 -14.05 33.65 -5.81
CA HIS A 72 -13.28 33.30 -4.61
C HIS A 72 -12.30 32.13 -4.88
N PRO A 73 -11.17 32.38 -5.56
CA PRO A 73 -10.20 31.34 -5.92
C PRO A 73 -9.69 30.55 -4.72
N VAL A 74 -9.30 31.23 -3.64
CA VAL A 74 -8.77 30.60 -2.41
C VAL A 74 -9.80 29.67 -1.77
N LYS A 75 -11.07 30.09 -1.72
CA LYS A 75 -12.16 29.30 -1.12
C LYS A 75 -12.44 28.04 -1.95
N LEU A 76 -12.37 28.15 -3.28
CA LEU A 76 -12.52 27.01 -4.18
C LEU A 76 -11.38 26.01 -4.00
N LEU A 77 -10.12 26.48 -4.00
CA LEU A 77 -8.95 25.62 -3.80
C LEU A 77 -9.03 24.91 -2.45
N LYS A 78 -9.36 25.64 -1.38
CA LYS A 78 -9.59 25.06 -0.05
C LYS A 78 -10.67 23.99 -0.08
N HIS A 79 -11.79 24.25 -0.76
CA HIS A 79 -12.87 23.28 -0.88
C HIS A 79 -12.40 22.01 -1.60
N ARG A 80 -11.76 22.14 -2.77
CA ARG A 80 -11.30 21.01 -3.57
C ARG A 80 -10.21 20.19 -2.88
N LEU A 81 -9.21 20.86 -2.32
CA LEU A 81 -8.14 20.20 -1.56
C LEU A 81 -8.68 19.42 -0.36
N THR A 82 -9.85 19.80 0.18
CA THR A 82 -10.48 19.12 1.31
C THR A 82 -11.52 18.08 0.89
N ALA A 83 -12.29 18.34 -0.16
CA ALA A 83 -13.40 17.48 -0.61
C ALA A 83 -12.94 16.35 -1.54
N LEU A 84 -11.91 16.62 -2.35
CA LEU A 84 -11.33 15.67 -3.31
C LEU A 84 -10.02 15.07 -2.81
N LEU A 85 -9.73 15.22 -1.51
CA LEU A 85 -8.53 14.67 -0.90
C LEU A 85 -8.50 13.14 -1.12
N PRO A 86 -7.51 12.60 -1.85
CA PRO A 86 -7.44 11.16 -2.11
C PRO A 86 -7.34 10.40 -0.79
N PRO A 87 -7.99 9.24 -0.63
CA PRO A 87 -7.83 8.43 0.57
C PRO A 87 -6.35 8.03 0.73
N PRO A 88 -5.84 7.90 1.96
CA PRO A 88 -4.49 7.43 2.18
C PRO A 88 -4.34 6.06 1.51
N LEU A 89 -3.31 5.89 0.68
CA LEU A 89 -3.00 4.58 0.14
C LEU A 89 -2.67 3.65 1.32
N PRO A 90 -3.27 2.46 1.40
CA PRO A 90 -2.87 1.48 2.40
C PRO A 90 -1.37 1.25 2.23
N GLY A 91 -0.60 1.46 3.30
CA GLY A 91 0.83 1.26 3.25
C GLY A 91 1.11 -0.18 2.79
N ALA A 92 2.29 -0.44 2.22
CA ALA A 92 2.69 -1.80 1.84
C ALA A 92 2.51 -2.82 3.00
N CYS A 93 2.47 -2.35 4.25
CA CYS A 93 2.17 -3.14 5.44
C CYS A 93 0.68 -3.51 5.61
N ASP A 94 -0.26 -2.65 5.18
CA ASP A 94 -1.71 -2.91 5.27
C ASP A 94 -2.21 -3.85 4.16
N LEU A 95 -1.45 -3.93 3.05
CA LEU A 95 -1.66 -4.94 2.00
C LEU A 95 -1.09 -6.31 2.36
N VAL A 96 -0.50 -6.48 3.55
CA VAL A 96 -0.34 -7.80 4.16
C VAL A 96 -1.75 -8.26 4.55
N ALA A 97 -2.48 -8.76 3.55
CA ALA A 97 -3.67 -9.56 3.75
C ALA A 97 -3.39 -10.52 4.92
N PRO A 98 -4.34 -10.71 5.87
CA PRO A 98 -4.14 -11.64 6.98
C PRO A 98 -3.62 -12.92 6.39
N ALA A 99 -2.38 -13.29 6.77
CA ALA A 99 -1.61 -14.31 6.10
C ALA A 99 -2.53 -15.49 5.84
N ARG A 100 -2.95 -15.68 4.57
CA ARG A 100 -3.69 -16.89 4.19
C ARG A 100 -2.84 -18.01 4.77
N PRO A 101 -3.41 -18.93 5.59
CA PRO A 101 -2.60 -19.97 6.22
C PRO A 101 -1.81 -20.60 5.10
N ARG A 102 -0.48 -20.39 5.14
CA ARG A 102 0.43 -20.84 4.09
C ARG A 102 0.05 -22.29 3.88
N VAL A 103 -0.43 -22.64 2.69
CA VAL A 103 -0.72 -24.03 2.35
C VAL A 103 0.51 -24.79 2.81
N ALA A 104 0.36 -25.59 3.86
CA ALA A 104 1.49 -26.28 4.46
C ALA A 104 1.93 -27.30 3.41
N VAL A 105 2.91 -26.90 2.58
CA VAL A 105 3.42 -27.76 1.54
C VAL A 105 4.16 -28.87 2.25
N THR A 106 3.58 -30.06 2.25
CA THR A 106 4.23 -31.25 2.81
C THR A 106 5.55 -31.45 2.06
N PRO A 107 6.70 -31.39 2.75
CA PRO A 107 8.00 -31.44 2.09
C PRO A 107 8.21 -32.81 1.43
N PHE A 108 8.96 -32.80 0.33
CA PHE A 108 9.46 -34.02 -0.27
C PHE A 108 10.64 -34.54 0.55
N GLN A 109 10.63 -35.84 0.81
CA GLN A 109 11.66 -36.55 1.55
C GLN A 109 12.00 -37.84 0.83
N THR A 110 13.25 -38.30 0.97
CA THR A 110 13.72 -39.55 0.38
C THR A 110 13.73 -40.64 1.46
N CYS A 111 13.17 -41.81 1.15
CA CYS A 111 13.17 -42.94 2.08
C CYS A 111 14.59 -43.47 2.30
N ALA A 112 15.01 -43.64 3.55
CA ALA A 112 16.35 -44.13 3.88
C ALA A 112 16.62 -45.60 3.49
N ASP A 113 15.58 -46.40 3.27
CA ASP A 113 15.72 -47.85 3.00
C ASP A 113 15.66 -48.20 1.52
N CYS A 114 14.99 -47.38 0.70
CA CYS A 114 14.70 -47.70 -0.70
C CYS A 114 14.88 -46.52 -1.67
N ASP A 115 15.42 -45.40 -1.19
CA ASP A 115 15.65 -44.16 -1.94
C ASP A 115 14.43 -43.59 -2.69
N ARG A 116 13.22 -44.04 -2.32
CA ARG A 116 11.97 -43.57 -2.93
C ARG A 116 11.61 -42.19 -2.41
N ALA A 117 11.39 -41.24 -3.31
CA ALA A 117 10.85 -39.92 -2.96
C ALA A 117 9.37 -40.02 -2.54
N PHE A 118 9.02 -39.46 -1.39
CA PHE A 118 7.67 -39.41 -0.86
C PHE A 118 7.40 -38.08 -0.15
N ARG A 119 6.13 -37.76 0.10
CA ARG A 119 5.72 -36.54 0.82
C ARG A 119 5.33 -36.91 2.24
N SER A 120 5.97 -36.31 3.23
CA SER A 120 5.62 -36.49 4.65
C SER A 120 5.94 -35.22 5.45
N ALA A 121 5.17 -34.97 6.51
CA ALA A 121 5.44 -33.88 7.45
C ALA A 121 6.67 -34.21 8.32
N ASP A 122 6.78 -35.45 8.78
CA ASP A 122 7.86 -35.92 9.64
C ASP A 122 8.89 -36.74 8.85
N PRO A 123 10.19 -36.66 9.23
CA PRO A 123 11.23 -37.57 8.74
C PRO A 123 10.88 -39.04 8.98
N GLY A 124 11.00 -39.86 7.93
CA GLY A 124 10.71 -41.28 8.07
C GLY A 124 10.88 -42.11 6.81
N CYS A 125 10.40 -43.34 6.89
CA CYS A 125 10.38 -44.27 5.76
C CYS A 125 9.07 -44.12 4.98
N CYS A 126 9.11 -44.49 3.70
CA CYS A 126 7.92 -44.56 2.86
C CYS A 126 6.91 -45.56 3.43
N ARG A 127 5.65 -45.45 2.97
CA ARG A 127 4.55 -46.31 3.41
C ARG A 127 4.89 -47.80 3.29
N ASP A 128 5.45 -48.21 2.16
CA ASP A 128 5.76 -49.61 1.88
C ASP A 128 6.82 -50.16 2.87
N CYS A 129 7.89 -49.40 3.13
CA CYS A 129 8.92 -49.79 4.11
C CYS A 129 8.39 -49.82 5.55
N ARG A 130 7.43 -48.95 5.88
CA ARG A 130 6.75 -48.94 7.18
C ARG A 130 5.88 -50.18 7.36
N GLU A 131 5.10 -50.54 6.34
CA GLU A 131 4.27 -51.74 6.33
C GLU A 131 5.13 -53.01 6.42
N THR A 132 6.21 -53.12 5.64
CA THR A 132 7.14 -54.27 5.72
C THR A 132 7.76 -54.43 7.11
N ARG A 133 8.15 -53.33 7.77
CA ARG A 133 8.68 -53.38 9.14
C ARG A 133 7.61 -53.76 10.16
N ALA A 134 6.38 -53.29 9.99
CA ALA A 134 5.26 -53.65 10.86
C ALA A 134 4.94 -55.15 10.76
N HIS A 135 4.83 -55.69 9.53
CA HIS A 135 4.61 -57.12 9.31
C HIS A 135 5.74 -57.99 9.91
N ARG A 136 7.01 -57.59 9.72
CA ARG A 136 8.14 -58.31 10.32
C ARG A 136 8.12 -58.29 11.86
N GLY A 137 7.61 -57.22 12.48
CA GLY A 137 7.46 -57.11 13.93
C GLY A 137 6.26 -57.90 14.48
N GLU A 138 5.21 -58.06 13.69
CA GLU A 138 4.01 -58.83 14.03
C GLU A 138 4.25 -60.33 13.91
N ASP A 139 5.00 -60.78 12.91
CA ASP A 139 5.47 -62.17 12.78
C ASP A 139 6.33 -62.60 13.99
N VAL A 140 7.17 -61.70 14.50
CA VAL A 140 8.00 -61.95 15.70
C VAL A 140 7.17 -62.00 16.99
N ARG A 141 6.06 -61.26 17.06
CA ARG A 141 5.13 -61.29 18.20
C ARG A 141 4.18 -62.48 18.19
N ALA A 142 3.80 -62.97 17.01
CA ALA A 142 2.95 -64.15 16.86
C ALA A 142 3.71 -65.47 17.11
N ALA A 143 5.04 -65.44 17.04
CA ALA A 143 5.91 -66.59 17.30
C ALA A 143 6.41 -66.69 18.76
N ALA A 144 5.94 -65.81 19.66
CA ALA A 144 6.27 -65.78 21.10
C ALA A 144 5.04 -66.14 21.94
#